data_AF-A0A970WEB8-F1
#
_entry.id   AF-A0A970WEB8-F1
#
_cell.length_a   1.000
_cell.length_b   1.000
_cell.length_c   1.000
_cell.angle_alpha   90.00
_cell.angle_beta   90.00
_cell.angle_gamma   90.00
#
_symmetry.space_group_name_H-M   'P 1'
#
loop_
_entity.id
_entity.type
_entity.pdbx_description
1 polymer ?
#
loop_
_entity_poly.entity_id
_entity_poly.type
_entity_poly.pdbx_seq_one_letter_code
_entity_poly.pdbx_strand_id
1 'polypeptide(L)'
;MQTQDRSLHIGCLVLLILVIGFLVWIASNAVPQIRYNRRSYRINEKISSLQQRRPENVSEEAWTECVAWASIAHCNICFSEGHTSYEAMCRFEEQLDEKLQGEVDLDTIEWIGERLAETGPHGRQYMNKWREQWKSMHEAWGQDIQP
;
A
#
# COMPACT_ATOMS: atom_id res chain seq x y z
N MET A 1 33.22 33.18 40.71
CA MET A 1 31.98 33.50 39.97
C MET A 1 32.07 33.12 38.49
N GLN A 2 33.14 33.45 37.76
CA GLN A 2 33.25 33.24 36.31
C GLN A 2 33.23 31.75 35.82
N THR A 3 33.55 30.78 36.69
CA THR A 3 33.53 29.34 36.36
C THR A 3 32.13 28.73 36.42
N GLN A 4 31.24 29.26 37.28
CA GLN A 4 29.89 28.75 37.48
C GLN A 4 28.99 29.01 36.26
N ASP A 5 29.12 30.19 35.65
CA ASP A 5 28.40 30.52 34.42
C ASP A 5 28.82 29.62 33.26
N ARG A 6 30.13 29.34 33.11
CA ARG A 6 30.64 28.49 32.02
C ARG A 6 30.11 27.05 32.14
N SER A 7 30.05 26.48 33.34
CA SER A 7 29.47 25.15 33.55
C SER A 7 27.98 25.09 33.23
N LEU A 8 27.22 26.15 33.52
CA LEU A 8 25.79 26.22 33.19
C LEU A 8 25.58 26.28 31.68
N HIS A 9 26.34 27.13 30.98
CA HIS A 9 26.26 27.25 29.52
C HIS A 9 26.63 25.95 28.83
N ILE A 10 27.69 25.26 29.29
CA ILE A 10 28.07 23.94 28.76
C ILE A 10 26.96 22.91 29.03
N GLY A 11 26.37 22.90 30.22
CA GLY A 11 25.26 22.01 30.55
C GLY A 11 24.03 22.24 29.66
N CYS A 12 23.65 23.50 29.44
CA CYS A 12 22.56 23.86 28.54
C CYS A 12 22.83 23.45 27.09
N LEU A 13 24.07 23.63 26.60
CA LEU A 13 24.46 23.21 25.25
C LEU A 13 24.39 21.69 25.09
N VAL A 14 24.89 20.93 26.07
CA VAL A 14 24.82 19.46 26.05
C VAL A 14 23.36 18.99 26.04
N LEU A 15 22.52 19.55 26.91
CA LEU A 15 21.09 19.22 26.95
C LEU A 15 20.41 19.53 25.61
N LEU A 16 20.70 20.69 25.02
CA LEU A 16 20.15 21.09 23.73
C LEU A 16 20.55 20.09 22.62
N ILE A 17 21.83 19.68 22.57
CA ILE A 17 22.32 18.69 21.60
C ILE A 17 21.60 17.35 21.78
N LEU A 18 21.40 16.90 23.02
CA LEU A 18 20.68 15.65 23.30
C LEU A 18 19.21 15.73 22.87
N VAL A 19 18.53 16.84 23.14
CA VAL A 19 17.14 17.06 22.69
C VAL A 19 17.06 17.08 21.17
N ILE A 20 17.96 17.81 20.48
CA ILE A 20 17.99 17.84 19.02
C ILE A 20 18.26 16.43 18.46
N GLY A 21 19.23 15.71 19.01
CA GLY A 21 19.56 14.35 18.58
C GLY A 21 18.36 13.40 18.74
N PHE A 22 17.65 13.49 19.86
CA PHE A 22 16.44 12.71 20.11
C PHE A 22 15.31 13.04 19.13
N LEU A 23 15.07 14.33 18.86
CA LEU A 23 14.07 14.77 17.89
C LEU A 23 14.41 14.32 16.46
N VAL A 24 15.68 14.41 16.07
CA VAL A 24 16.15 13.91 14.77
C VAL A 24 15.96 12.39 14.66
N TRP A 25 16.28 11.64 15.72
CA TRP A 25 16.06 10.20 15.76
C TRP A 25 14.57 9.83 15.65
N ILE A 26 13.68 10.53 16.34
CA ILE A 26 12.23 10.34 16.17
C ILE A 26 11.83 10.63 14.72
N ALA A 27 12.25 11.77 14.18
CA ALA A 27 11.89 12.18 12.83
C ALA A 27 12.37 11.17 11.78
N SER A 28 13.60 10.65 11.90
CA SER A 28 14.15 9.67 10.96
C SER A 28 13.40 8.35 10.96
N ASN A 29 12.73 7.97 12.05
CA ASN A 29 11.95 6.74 12.15
C ASN A 29 10.46 6.97 11.81
N ALA A 30 9.87 8.08 12.23
CA ALA A 30 8.44 8.35 12.05
C ALA A 30 8.09 8.84 10.64
N VAL A 31 8.93 9.69 10.03
CA VAL A 31 8.62 10.30 8.73
C VAL A 31 8.50 9.27 7.61
N PRO A 32 9.41 8.27 7.46
CA PRO A 32 9.26 7.22 6.45
C PRO A 32 7.95 6.45 6.62
N GLN A 33 7.65 6.00 7.85
CA GLN A 33 6.43 5.25 8.13
C GLN A 33 5.15 6.05 7.82
N ILE A 34 5.10 7.33 8.17
CA ILE A 34 3.96 8.20 7.86
C ILE A 34 3.80 8.36 6.34
N ARG A 35 4.90 8.60 5.63
CA ARG A 35 4.89 8.75 4.16
C ARG A 35 4.44 7.47 3.47
N TYR A 36 4.92 6.32 3.96
CA TYR A 36 4.54 5.01 3.46
C TYR A 36 3.05 4.73 3.71
N ASN A 37 2.58 4.90 4.94
CA ASN A 37 1.17 4.68 5.29
C ASN A 37 0.23 5.58 4.49
N ARG A 38 0.59 6.87 4.30
CA ARG A 38 -0.19 7.78 3.44
C ARG A 38 -0.23 7.33 1.99
N ARG A 39 0.86 6.78 1.46
CA ARG A 39 0.90 6.21 0.10
C ARG A 39 0.01 4.97 0.02
N SER A 40 0.13 4.05 0.97
CA SER A 40 -0.68 2.83 1.08
C SER A 40 -2.17 3.16 1.11
N TYR A 41 -2.56 4.11 1.96
CA TYR A 41 -3.95 4.54 2.07
C TYR A 41 -4.51 5.05 0.74
N ARG A 42 -3.79 5.95 0.04
CA ARG A 42 -4.24 6.50 -1.24
C ARG A 42 -4.38 5.43 -2.33
N ILE A 43 -3.44 4.48 -2.40
CA ILE A 43 -3.53 3.35 -3.33
C ILE A 43 -4.77 2.51 -3.00
N ASN A 44 -5.00 2.22 -1.72
CA ASN A 44 -6.16 1.44 -1.31
C ASN A 44 -7.48 2.17 -1.62
N GLU A 45 -7.56 3.48 -1.39
CA GLU A 45 -8.73 4.28 -1.79
C GLU A 45 -9.02 4.19 -3.28
N LYS A 46 -7.98 4.25 -4.13
CA LYS A 46 -8.13 4.08 -5.59
C LYS A 46 -8.70 2.71 -5.93
N ILE A 47 -8.18 1.64 -5.33
CA ILE A 47 -8.69 0.28 -5.52
C ILE A 47 -10.15 0.19 -5.04
N SER A 48 -10.45 0.65 -3.82
CA SER A 48 -11.81 0.60 -3.27
C SER A 48 -12.81 1.43 -4.07
N SER A 49 -12.38 2.53 -4.70
CA SER A 49 -13.24 3.35 -5.57
C SER A 49 -13.80 2.59 -6.78
N LEU A 50 -13.15 1.48 -7.17
CA LEU A 50 -13.62 0.63 -8.26
C LEU A 50 -15.01 0.05 -8.01
N GLN A 51 -15.46 -0.07 -6.74
CA GLN A 51 -16.81 -0.51 -6.41
C GLN A 51 -17.89 0.31 -7.15
N GLN A 52 -17.64 1.61 -7.37
CA GLN A 52 -18.59 2.51 -8.04
C GLN A 52 -18.50 2.47 -9.57
N ARG A 53 -17.52 1.74 -10.13
CA ARG A 53 -17.22 1.69 -11.56
C ARG A 53 -17.45 0.29 -12.14
N ARG A 54 -18.43 -0.43 -11.61
CA ARG A 54 -18.76 -1.79 -12.02
C ARG A 54 -19.11 -1.86 -13.52
N PRO A 55 -18.54 -2.79 -14.29
CA PRO A 55 -18.98 -3.08 -15.65
C PRO A 55 -20.43 -3.61 -15.68
N GLU A 56 -21.22 -3.21 -16.67
CA GLU A 56 -22.63 -3.64 -16.79
C GLU A 56 -22.78 -5.16 -16.89
N ASN A 57 -21.81 -5.84 -17.50
CA ASN A 57 -21.79 -7.29 -17.72
C ASN A 57 -21.28 -8.14 -16.54
N VAL A 58 -20.97 -7.53 -15.39
CA VAL A 58 -20.50 -8.23 -14.18
C VAL A 58 -21.50 -8.01 -13.06
N SER A 59 -21.88 -9.06 -12.32
CA SER A 59 -22.81 -8.90 -11.19
C SER A 59 -22.22 -8.02 -10.09
N GLU A 60 -23.08 -7.35 -9.32
CA GLU A 60 -22.65 -6.48 -8.21
C GLU A 60 -21.88 -7.25 -7.14
N GLU A 61 -22.33 -8.47 -6.81
CA GLU A 61 -21.69 -9.34 -5.83
C GLU A 61 -20.28 -9.75 -6.27
N ALA A 62 -20.13 -10.29 -7.49
CA ALA A 62 -18.84 -10.71 -8.01
C ALA A 62 -17.87 -9.52 -8.10
N TRP A 63 -18.34 -8.37 -8.58
CA TRP A 63 -17.50 -7.17 -8.65
C TRP A 63 -17.06 -6.68 -7.28
N THR A 64 -17.98 -6.62 -6.31
CA THR A 64 -17.67 -6.18 -4.94
C THR A 64 -16.64 -7.10 -4.30
N GLU A 65 -16.78 -8.41 -4.48
CA GLU A 65 -15.83 -9.39 -3.98
C GLU A 65 -14.46 -9.24 -4.65
N CYS A 66 -14.40 -9.08 -5.97
CA CYS A 66 -13.16 -8.83 -6.71
C CYS A 66 -12.41 -7.58 -6.21
N VAL A 67 -13.12 -6.47 -6.00
CA VAL A 67 -12.53 -5.22 -5.50
C VAL A 67 -12.06 -5.38 -4.06
N ALA A 68 -12.86 -6.03 -3.20
CA ALA A 68 -12.47 -6.31 -1.83
C ALA A 68 -11.19 -7.15 -1.77
N TRP A 69 -11.08 -8.15 -2.63
CA TRP A 69 -9.88 -8.97 -2.75
C TRP A 69 -8.65 -8.18 -3.17
N ALA A 70 -8.75 -7.33 -4.20
CA ALA A 70 -7.64 -6.48 -4.62
C ALA A 70 -7.17 -5.56 -3.47
N SER A 71 -8.11 -5.01 -2.69
CA SER A 71 -7.81 -4.19 -1.51
C SER A 71 -7.09 -4.99 -0.43
N ILE A 72 -7.58 -6.20 -0.11
CA ILE A 72 -6.95 -7.10 0.88
C ILE A 72 -5.55 -7.50 0.44
N ALA A 73 -5.36 -7.86 -0.83
CA ALA A 73 -4.05 -8.21 -1.39
C ALA A 73 -3.07 -7.03 -1.25
N HIS A 74 -3.48 -5.83 -1.66
CA HIS A 74 -2.68 -4.62 -1.47
C HIS A 74 -2.29 -4.41 -0.01
N CYS A 75 -3.25 -4.49 0.93
CA CYS A 75 -2.99 -4.28 2.35
C CYS A 75 -1.98 -5.30 2.93
N ASN A 76 -2.04 -6.56 2.50
CA ASN A 76 -1.15 -7.62 2.98
C ASN A 76 0.24 -7.59 2.31
N ILE A 77 0.31 -7.18 1.05
CA ILE A 77 1.57 -7.10 0.29
C ILE A 77 2.33 -5.82 0.67
N CYS A 78 1.60 -4.71 0.82
CA CYS A 78 2.13 -3.38 1.09
C CYS A 78 1.95 -2.97 2.56
N PHE A 79 1.93 -3.91 3.51
CA PHE A 79 1.73 -3.62 4.93
C PHE A 79 2.81 -2.70 5.54
N SER A 80 4.07 -2.85 5.11
CA SER A 80 5.20 -2.07 5.61
C SER A 80 6.37 -2.03 4.62
N GLU A 81 7.31 -1.09 4.83
CA GLU A 81 8.54 -0.96 4.02
C GLU A 81 9.41 -2.23 4.00
N GLY A 82 9.27 -3.11 4.99
CA GLY A 82 9.95 -4.41 5.03
C GLY A 82 9.38 -5.44 4.06
N HIS A 83 8.10 -5.31 3.66
CA HIS A 83 7.46 -6.20 2.69
C HIS A 83 7.56 -5.65 1.26
N THR A 84 7.33 -4.35 1.09
CA THR A 84 7.40 -3.66 -0.18
C THR A 84 8.11 -2.32 0.00
N SER A 85 9.10 -2.02 -0.83
CA SER A 85 9.81 -0.73 -0.74
C SER A 85 8.90 0.46 -1.08
N TYR A 86 9.16 1.63 -0.49
CA TYR A 86 8.42 2.86 -0.81
C TYR A 86 8.49 3.21 -2.31
N GLU A 87 9.64 3.00 -2.96
CA GLU A 87 9.81 3.27 -4.39
C GLU A 87 8.94 2.35 -5.25
N ALA A 88 8.84 1.07 -4.90
CA ALA A 88 7.95 0.14 -5.60
C ALA A 88 6.48 0.56 -5.47
N MET A 89 6.06 1.07 -4.31
CA MET A 89 4.71 1.63 -4.14
C MET A 89 4.48 2.90 -4.96
N CYS A 90 5.48 3.77 -5.09
CA CYS A 90 5.38 4.94 -5.95
C CYS A 90 5.13 4.53 -7.40
N ARG A 91 5.93 3.61 -7.93
CA ARG A 91 5.76 3.09 -9.30
C ARG A 91 4.41 2.41 -9.47
N PHE A 92 3.97 1.61 -8.50
CA PHE A 92 2.67 0.97 -8.54
C PHE A 92 1.53 1.98 -8.54
N GLU A 93 1.59 3.03 -7.71
CA GLU A 93 0.56 4.09 -7.71
C GLU A 93 0.47 4.80 -9.05
N GLU A 94 1.61 5.12 -9.68
CA GLU A 94 1.66 5.79 -10.99
C GLU A 94 1.06 4.91 -12.09
N GLN A 95 1.42 3.62 -12.13
CA GLN A 95 0.85 2.67 -13.07
C GLN A 95 -0.65 2.47 -12.84
N LEU A 96 -1.07 2.44 -11.57
CA LEU A 96 -2.49 2.34 -11.23
C LEU A 96 -3.24 3.58 -11.73
N ASP A 97 -2.70 4.78 -11.51
CA ASP A 97 -3.31 6.02 -11.99
C ASP A 97 -3.48 6.01 -13.51
N GLU A 98 -2.50 5.51 -14.26
CA GLU A 98 -2.59 5.34 -15.71
C GLU A 98 -3.67 4.32 -16.10
N LYS A 99 -3.65 3.12 -15.49
CA LYS A 99 -4.62 2.05 -15.79
C LYS A 99 -6.06 2.48 -15.50
N LEU A 100 -6.28 3.28 -14.46
CA LEU A 100 -7.62 3.71 -14.03
C LEU A 100 -8.22 4.85 -14.85
N GLN A 101 -7.49 5.45 -15.79
CA GLN A 101 -8.03 6.47 -16.71
C GLN A 101 -9.03 5.90 -17.72
N GLY A 102 -8.90 4.61 -18.06
CA GLY A 102 -9.76 3.93 -19.02
C GLY A 102 -11.00 3.30 -18.39
N GLU A 103 -11.71 2.52 -19.20
CA GLU A 103 -12.72 1.57 -18.71
C GLU A 103 -12.06 0.54 -17.79
N VAL A 104 -12.82 0.09 -16.80
CA VAL A 104 -12.37 -0.92 -15.81
C VAL A 104 -13.25 -2.13 -15.92
N ASP A 105 -12.67 -3.30 -15.67
CA ASP A 105 -13.24 -4.63 -15.89
C ASP A 105 -12.53 -5.67 -15.00
N LEU A 106 -12.88 -6.95 -15.15
CA LEU A 106 -12.22 -8.03 -14.39
C LEU A 106 -10.72 -8.13 -14.73
N ASP A 107 -10.33 -7.85 -15.97
CA ASP A 107 -8.92 -7.82 -16.40
C ASP A 107 -8.14 -6.73 -15.65
N THR A 108 -8.81 -5.63 -15.28
CA THR A 108 -8.22 -4.58 -14.43
C THR A 108 -7.93 -5.09 -13.02
N ILE A 109 -8.79 -5.93 -12.45
CA ILE A 109 -8.56 -6.56 -11.15
C ILE A 109 -7.42 -7.56 -11.22
N GLU A 110 -7.38 -8.40 -12.25
CA GLU A 110 -6.26 -9.31 -12.49
C GLU A 110 -4.95 -8.54 -12.62
N TRP A 111 -4.94 -7.48 -13.45
CA TRP A 111 -3.78 -6.61 -13.64
C TRP A 111 -3.28 -6.00 -12.34
N ILE A 112 -4.17 -5.56 -11.43
CA ILE A 112 -3.79 -5.06 -10.10
C ILE A 112 -3.03 -6.14 -9.34
N GLY A 113 -3.55 -7.38 -9.34
CA GLY A 113 -2.90 -8.53 -8.72
C GLY A 113 -1.52 -8.81 -9.31
N GLU A 114 -1.36 -8.74 -10.63
CA GLU A 114 -0.08 -8.97 -11.30
C GLU A 114 0.96 -7.91 -10.92
N ARG A 115 0.56 -6.65 -10.93
CA ARG A 115 1.45 -5.54 -10.55
C ARG A 115 1.82 -5.60 -9.06
N LEU A 116 0.90 -5.99 -8.20
CA LEU A 116 1.19 -6.26 -6.78
C LEU A 116 2.19 -7.42 -6.62
N ALA A 117 2.15 -8.44 -7.47
CA ALA A 117 3.15 -9.51 -7.46
C ALA A 117 4.56 -8.97 -7.80
N GLU A 118 4.65 -7.96 -8.66
CA GLU A 118 5.92 -7.40 -9.13
C GLU A 118 6.58 -6.43 -8.15
N THR A 119 5.88 -5.99 -7.11
CA THR A 119 6.45 -5.04 -6.13
C THR A 119 7.59 -5.62 -5.28
N GLY A 120 7.65 -6.95 -5.15
CA GLY A 120 8.72 -7.63 -4.41
C GLY A 120 8.52 -9.14 -4.23
N PRO A 121 9.47 -9.84 -3.60
CA PRO A 121 9.38 -11.27 -3.32
C PRO A 121 8.14 -11.66 -2.52
N HIS A 122 7.78 -10.85 -1.52
CA HIS A 122 6.58 -11.05 -0.70
C HIS A 122 5.30 -10.96 -1.54
N GLY A 123 5.22 -9.95 -2.42
CA GLY A 123 4.13 -9.80 -3.39
C GLY A 123 3.96 -11.04 -4.26
N ARG A 124 5.05 -11.53 -4.88
CA ARG A 124 5.01 -12.78 -5.68
C ARG A 124 4.51 -13.97 -4.88
N GLN A 125 5.03 -14.16 -3.67
CA GLN A 125 4.63 -15.29 -2.83
C GLN A 125 3.15 -15.23 -2.45
N TYR A 126 2.67 -14.03 -2.07
CA TYR A 126 1.28 -13.82 -1.71
C TYR A 126 0.37 -14.09 -2.92
N MET A 127 0.69 -13.49 -4.07
CA MET A 127 -0.13 -13.60 -5.27
C MET A 127 -0.12 -15.00 -5.87
N ASN A 128 0.95 -15.80 -5.71
CA ASN A 128 0.94 -17.19 -6.16
C ASN A 128 -0.09 -18.04 -5.42
N LYS A 129 -0.12 -17.95 -4.09
CA LYS A 129 -1.15 -18.61 -3.26
C LYS A 129 -2.53 -18.10 -3.63
N TRP A 130 -2.61 -16.82 -3.93
CA TRP A 130 -3.87 -16.18 -4.24
C TRP A 130 -4.44 -16.56 -5.61
N ARG A 131 -3.60 -16.69 -6.64
CA ARG A 131 -4.02 -17.15 -7.97
C ARG A 131 -4.65 -18.55 -7.92
N GLU A 132 -4.21 -19.41 -7.01
CA GLU A 132 -4.83 -20.72 -6.80
C GLU A 132 -6.28 -20.57 -6.28
N GLN A 133 -6.51 -19.65 -5.34
CA GLN A 133 -7.86 -19.32 -4.84
C GLN A 133 -8.71 -18.64 -5.91
N TRP A 134 -8.16 -17.69 -6.65
CA TRP A 134 -8.83 -16.98 -7.73
C TRP A 134 -9.36 -17.92 -8.83
N LYS A 135 -8.57 -18.93 -9.22
CA LYS A 135 -9.01 -19.95 -10.18
C LYS A 135 -10.24 -20.71 -9.66
N SER A 136 -10.23 -21.11 -8.39
CA SER A 136 -11.37 -21.80 -7.79
C SER A 136 -12.63 -20.91 -7.72
N MET A 137 -12.45 -19.61 -7.50
CA MET A 137 -13.56 -18.64 -7.50
C MET A 137 -14.10 -18.40 -8.90
N HIS A 138 -13.24 -18.29 -9.92
CA HIS A 138 -13.67 -18.20 -11.31
C HIS A 138 -14.40 -19.45 -11.80
N GLU A 139 -14.00 -20.64 -11.36
CA GLU A 139 -14.73 -21.87 -11.64
C GLU A 139 -16.11 -21.89 -10.97
N ALA A 140 -16.22 -21.33 -9.75
CA ALA A 140 -17.50 -21.18 -9.05
C ALA A 140 -18.39 -20.12 -9.73
N TRP A 141 -17.87 -18.93 -10.00
CA TRP A 141 -18.60 -17.82 -10.62
C TRP A 141 -18.86 -18.02 -12.11
N GLY A 142 -18.05 -18.81 -12.80
CA GLY A 142 -18.31 -19.23 -14.17
C GLY A 142 -19.62 -20.02 -14.31
N GLN A 143 -20.19 -20.50 -13.21
CA GLN A 143 -21.55 -21.07 -13.17
C GLN A 143 -22.65 -20.02 -12.93
N ASP A 144 -22.32 -18.87 -12.33
CA ASP A 144 -23.25 -17.77 -12.05
C ASP A 144 -23.25 -16.68 -13.14
N ILE A 145 -22.24 -16.67 -14.02
CA ILE A 145 -22.20 -15.85 -15.25
C ILE A 145 -22.84 -16.67 -16.38
N GLN A 146 -24.13 -16.95 -16.25
CA GLN A 146 -24.98 -17.21 -17.42
C GLN A 146 -26.06 -16.11 -17.51
N PRO A 147 -26.35 -15.61 -18.72
CA PRO A 147 -27.41 -14.63 -18.92
C PRO A 147 -28.79 -15.14 -18.48
#